data_AF-A0A3S0ZMQ0-F1
#
_entry.id   AF-A0A3S0ZMQ0-F1
#
_cell.length_a   1.000
_cell.length_b   1.000
_cell.length_c   1.000
_cell.angle_alpha   90.00
_cell.angle_beta   90.00
_cell.angle_gamma   90.00
#
_symmetry.space_group_name_H-M   'P 1'
#
loop_
_entity.id
_entity.type
_entity.pdbx_description
1 polymer ?
#
loop_
_entity_poly.entity_id
_entity_poly.type
_entity_poly.pdbx_seq_one_letter_code
_entity_poly.pdbx_strand_id
1 'polypeptide(L)'
;MPSWRRGVGVARVLCKGCCRQPLLFAGAALFLVFVYVFAVGSHSWNHNHVLVDSSNIDIAAIIREKHMDVQNSTTTTTEATTLPTVQQLDDDASLTFEAAQKIRLERIQKACAAPDRPIGFVNTLIGTARGNLTYCMTPRSANTFWLQMLRYSQRDFVDEVPQSPLDLDTRQVRTRPFIRTRRYNWKVLSEVEKDAVLNSKIFMSVQDPYWRLWTTYLTALTLPDLWGSVGAKIEAKRPPVRDPLKRKPPLPCGDTVTFEEFVQYVLKAFEPDLQPIHHQCDPCTLPLSYVIKASTAKRDNRYILSHLNLTWALELSDVEAELRQRYIKTMIMENFDRLHDIRIQRCVTFGDLARRLWHSFVLQGLLPDTAAMPEGIDDLHQTVFAERVAMLAQETAGEIPDRRKYMVAAFKHLSPDTLSAVRDKFMMDFQLFGYDPEPPEIFA
;
A
#
# COMPACT_ATOMS: atom_id res chain seq x y z
N MET A 1 -34.98 49.61 -44.53
CA MET A 1 -34.59 50.97 -45.00
C MET A 1 -35.76 51.91 -44.69
N PRO A 2 -35.60 53.18 -44.23
CA PRO A 2 -34.44 54.12 -44.24
C PRO A 2 -33.92 54.45 -42.79
N SER A 3 -32.66 54.84 -42.51
CA SER A 3 -31.88 56.10 -42.76
C SER A 3 -32.34 57.31 -41.90
N TRP A 4 -31.54 58.20 -41.27
CA TRP A 4 -30.09 58.51 -41.17
C TRP A 4 -29.89 59.76 -40.23
N ARG A 5 -28.62 60.08 -39.84
CA ARG A 5 -28.01 61.34 -39.25
C ARG A 5 -27.99 61.47 -37.70
N ARG A 6 -26.84 61.55 -36.99
CA ARG A 6 -25.60 62.38 -36.96
C ARG A 6 -25.75 63.82 -36.41
N GLY A 7 -24.96 64.12 -35.38
CA GLY A 7 -24.55 65.46 -34.95
C GLY A 7 -23.32 65.41 -34.02
N VAL A 8 -22.28 66.15 -34.38
CA VAL A 8 -20.95 66.27 -33.74
C VAL A 8 -20.85 67.67 -33.11
N GLY A 9 -20.11 67.84 -32.01
CA GLY A 9 -19.73 69.16 -31.50
C GLY A 9 -18.63 69.11 -30.43
N VAL A 10 -17.50 69.76 -30.72
CA VAL A 10 -16.24 69.84 -29.96
C VAL A 10 -16.09 71.26 -29.40
N ALA A 11 -15.53 71.45 -28.19
CA ALA A 11 -14.59 72.55 -27.88
C ALA A 11 -14.01 72.48 -26.45
N ARG A 12 -12.71 72.79 -26.36
CA ARG A 12 -11.83 72.90 -25.18
C ARG A 12 -11.87 74.30 -24.57
N VAL A 13 -11.52 74.43 -23.28
CA VAL A 13 -10.85 75.63 -22.73
C VAL A 13 -9.70 75.20 -21.79
N LEU A 14 -8.56 75.87 -21.99
CA LEU A 14 -7.29 75.80 -21.27
C LEU A 14 -7.26 76.74 -20.06
N CYS A 15 -6.48 76.42 -19.03
CA CYS A 15 -5.73 77.41 -18.26
C CYS A 15 -4.43 76.82 -17.66
N LYS A 16 -3.38 77.64 -17.65
CA LYS A 16 -1.95 77.37 -17.36
C LYS A 16 -1.48 78.08 -16.07
N GLY A 17 -0.47 77.49 -15.41
CA GLY A 17 0.57 78.15 -14.57
C GLY A 17 0.22 78.41 -13.08
N CYS A 18 1.11 78.34 -12.07
CA CYS A 18 2.57 78.23 -11.99
C CYS A 18 3.04 77.86 -10.54
N CYS A 19 4.18 77.14 -10.44
CA CYS A 19 5.27 77.14 -9.41
C CYS A 19 5.04 77.04 -7.87
N ARG A 20 5.57 75.96 -7.23
CA ARG A 20 6.78 75.94 -6.34
C ARG A 20 7.03 74.53 -5.74
N GLN A 21 8.31 74.25 -5.43
CA GLN A 21 8.99 72.96 -5.11
C GLN A 21 8.71 72.39 -3.69
N PRO A 22 9.52 71.45 -3.13
CA PRO A 22 9.58 70.00 -3.39
C PRO A 22 9.32 69.18 -2.10
N LEU A 23 8.92 67.91 -2.18
CA LEU A 23 9.04 67.00 -1.04
C LEU A 23 9.43 65.59 -1.49
N LEU A 24 10.52 65.14 -0.88
CA LEU A 24 11.25 63.91 -1.07
C LEU A 24 10.58 62.71 -0.37
N PHE A 25 10.94 61.52 -0.85
CA PHE A 25 10.95 60.20 -0.18
C PHE A 25 9.61 59.59 0.27
N ALA A 26 9.09 58.64 -0.53
CA ALA A 26 8.51 57.37 -0.06
C ALA A 26 8.15 56.48 -1.27
N GLY A 27 9.12 55.81 -1.87
CA GLY A 27 8.90 55.02 -3.09
C GLY A 27 9.76 53.77 -3.23
N ALA A 28 10.17 53.15 -2.11
CA ALA A 28 11.03 51.95 -2.15
C ALA A 28 10.55 50.77 -1.27
N ALA A 29 9.47 50.93 -0.48
CA ALA A 29 9.01 49.85 0.42
C ALA A 29 7.91 48.94 -0.19
N LEU A 30 7.22 49.37 -1.25
CA LEU A 30 6.09 48.62 -1.82
C LEU A 30 6.47 47.65 -2.96
N PHE A 31 7.67 47.80 -3.54
CA PHE A 31 8.16 46.87 -4.56
C PHE A 31 8.88 45.64 -3.98
N LEU A 32 9.40 45.73 -2.75
CA LEU A 32 10.06 44.59 -2.09
C LEU A 32 9.07 43.60 -1.46
N VAL A 33 7.85 44.03 -1.10
CA VAL A 33 6.81 43.11 -0.59
C VAL A 33 6.20 42.27 -1.72
N PHE A 34 6.03 42.85 -2.92
CA PHE A 34 5.49 42.10 -4.06
C PHE A 34 6.47 41.09 -4.66
N VAL A 35 7.78 41.34 -4.57
CA VAL A 35 8.82 40.38 -5.00
C VAL A 35 9.04 39.28 -3.96
N TYR A 36 8.87 39.56 -2.66
CA TYR A 36 8.99 38.54 -1.61
C TYR A 36 7.81 37.54 -1.59
N VAL A 37 6.60 37.99 -1.93
CA VAL A 37 5.41 37.10 -2.00
C VAL A 37 5.48 36.13 -3.20
N PHE A 38 6.15 36.49 -4.30
CA PHE A 38 6.34 35.58 -5.43
C PHE A 38 7.61 34.70 -5.32
N ALA A 39 8.64 35.14 -4.61
CA ALA A 39 9.87 34.36 -4.41
C ALA A 39 9.72 33.24 -3.36
N VAL A 40 8.77 33.35 -2.42
CA VAL A 40 8.46 32.28 -1.45
C VAL A 40 7.42 31.28 -1.99
N GLY A 41 6.75 31.60 -3.11
CA GLY A 41 5.70 30.75 -3.71
C GLY A 41 6.16 29.76 -4.80
N SER A 42 7.47 29.66 -5.09
CA SER A 42 7.98 28.92 -6.27
C SER A 42 8.98 27.81 -5.94
N HIS A 43 9.12 27.41 -4.66
CA HIS A 43 9.91 26.23 -4.31
C HIS A 43 9.06 24.96 -4.41
N SER A 44 9.25 24.23 -5.52
CA SER A 44 9.09 22.78 -5.62
C SER A 44 7.68 22.24 -5.32
N TRP A 45 6.76 22.40 -6.28
CA TRP A 45 5.77 21.36 -6.55
C TRP A 45 6.47 20.15 -7.18
N ASN A 46 7.26 19.44 -6.38
CA ASN A 46 7.63 18.06 -6.68
C ASN A 46 6.39 17.23 -6.34
N HIS A 47 5.61 16.86 -7.35
CA HIS A 47 4.64 15.79 -7.26
C HIS A 47 5.36 14.45 -7.07
N ASN A 48 5.98 14.25 -5.91
CA ASN A 48 6.11 12.91 -5.37
C ASN A 48 4.72 12.54 -4.87
N HIS A 49 3.88 12.02 -5.77
CA HIS A 49 2.74 11.22 -5.36
C HIS A 49 3.31 10.00 -4.63
N VAL A 50 3.50 10.13 -3.32
CA VAL A 50 3.60 8.99 -2.43
C VAL A 50 2.20 8.38 -2.45
N LEU A 51 2.03 7.36 -3.29
CA LEU A 51 0.85 6.52 -3.24
C LEU A 51 0.77 5.97 -1.81
N VAL A 52 -0.37 6.19 -1.18
CA VAL A 52 -0.61 5.79 0.19
C VAL A 52 -0.83 4.28 0.14
N ASP A 53 0.09 3.50 0.72
CA ASP A 53 0.07 2.03 0.65
C ASP A 53 -0.76 1.44 1.81
N SER A 54 -2.04 1.11 1.61
CA SER A 54 -2.92 0.54 2.64
C SER A 54 -2.55 -0.87 3.15
N SER A 55 -1.34 -1.40 2.85
CA SER A 55 -0.85 -2.65 3.47
C SER A 55 -0.39 -2.46 4.92
N ASN A 56 -1.35 -2.09 5.77
CA ASN A 56 -1.34 -2.61 7.13
C ASN A 56 -1.19 -4.11 7.04
N ILE A 57 -0.37 -4.69 7.92
CA ILE A 57 -0.10 -6.13 8.05
C ILE A 57 -1.25 -6.94 7.42
N ASP A 58 -0.93 -7.99 6.68
CA ASP A 58 -1.83 -9.13 6.65
C ASP A 58 -1.90 -9.59 8.13
N ILE A 59 -2.68 -8.93 9.00
CA ILE A 59 -2.95 -9.38 10.37
C ILE A 59 -3.54 -10.79 10.24
N ALA A 60 -4.22 -11.04 9.13
CA ALA A 60 -4.56 -12.37 8.64
C ALA A 60 -3.35 -13.30 8.29
N ALA A 61 -2.12 -12.82 8.03
CA ALA A 61 -0.83 -13.56 8.13
C ALA A 61 -0.46 -13.98 9.54
N ILE A 62 -0.57 -13.06 10.50
CA ILE A 62 -0.22 -13.35 11.88
C ILE A 62 -1.28 -14.30 12.51
N ILE A 63 -2.54 -14.15 12.11
CA ILE A 63 -3.67 -15.06 12.37
C ILE A 63 -3.46 -16.45 11.71
N ARG A 64 -2.87 -16.52 10.50
CA ARG A 64 -2.74 -17.75 9.68
C ARG A 64 -2.03 -18.92 10.36
N GLU A 65 -1.06 -18.68 11.23
CA GLU A 65 -0.13 -19.71 11.69
C GLU A 65 -0.72 -20.69 12.72
N LYS A 66 -1.82 -20.35 13.43
CA LYS A 66 -2.38 -21.24 14.48
C LYS A 66 -3.25 -22.40 13.96
N HIS A 67 -3.79 -22.31 12.75
CA HIS A 67 -4.79 -23.28 12.26
C HIS A 67 -4.29 -24.26 11.20
N MET A 68 -3.09 -24.07 10.65
CA MET A 68 -2.41 -25.13 9.89
C MET A 68 -1.96 -26.30 10.78
N ASP A 69 -1.67 -26.05 12.07
CA ASP A 69 -1.33 -27.12 13.02
C ASP A 69 -2.50 -28.04 13.37
N VAL A 70 -3.76 -27.59 13.17
CA VAL A 70 -4.97 -28.36 13.53
C VAL A 70 -5.40 -29.32 12.42
N GLN A 71 -5.07 -29.05 11.15
CA GLN A 71 -5.43 -29.93 10.02
C GLN A 71 -4.44 -31.08 9.79
N ASN A 72 -3.25 -31.07 10.41
CA ASN A 72 -2.21 -32.07 10.19
C ASN A 72 -2.26 -33.30 11.12
N SER A 73 -3.35 -33.54 11.86
CA SER A 73 -3.44 -34.69 12.78
C SER A 73 -3.98 -35.99 12.16
N THR A 74 -4.28 -36.02 10.86
CA THR A 74 -4.75 -37.27 10.20
C THR A 74 -4.27 -37.37 8.76
N THR A 75 -3.06 -37.91 8.55
CA THR A 75 -2.77 -38.63 7.31
C THR A 75 -1.67 -39.68 7.50
N THR A 76 -2.02 -40.92 7.21
CA THR A 76 -1.19 -42.12 7.24
C THR A 76 -0.28 -42.19 6.01
N THR A 77 0.92 -42.69 6.23
CA THR A 77 2.04 -42.81 5.28
C THR A 77 1.75 -43.74 4.10
N THR A 78 2.12 -43.33 2.88
CA THR A 78 2.58 -44.27 1.83
C THR A 78 3.56 -43.56 0.89
N GLU A 79 4.73 -44.16 0.69
CA GLU A 79 5.83 -43.66 -0.13
C GLU A 79 5.58 -43.87 -1.63
N ALA A 80 5.85 -42.85 -2.45
CA ALA A 80 6.30 -43.02 -3.84
C ALA A 80 7.05 -41.75 -4.31
N THR A 81 8.20 -41.98 -4.94
CA THR A 81 9.17 -41.00 -5.43
C THR A 81 8.69 -40.32 -6.72
N THR A 82 8.41 -39.00 -6.69
CA THR A 82 8.30 -38.12 -7.88
C THR A 82 8.53 -36.64 -7.50
N LEU A 83 8.97 -35.84 -8.48
CA LEU A 83 9.39 -34.42 -8.40
C LEU A 83 8.46 -33.52 -7.55
N PRO A 84 8.99 -32.48 -6.87
CA PRO A 84 8.22 -31.71 -5.91
C PRO A 84 7.23 -30.77 -6.62
N THR A 85 5.93 -30.97 -6.35
CA THR A 85 4.84 -30.06 -6.72
C THR A 85 3.98 -29.84 -5.47
N VAL A 86 3.54 -28.61 -5.23
CA VAL A 86 2.61 -28.15 -4.16
C VAL A 86 3.07 -28.29 -2.69
N GLN A 87 3.91 -29.26 -2.30
CA GLN A 87 4.37 -29.46 -0.90
C GLN A 87 5.26 -28.33 -0.33
N GLN A 88 5.86 -27.48 -1.16
CA GLN A 88 6.87 -26.51 -0.71
C GLN A 88 6.33 -25.31 0.10
N LEU A 89 5.02 -25.02 0.04
CA LEU A 89 4.42 -23.97 0.88
C LEU A 89 4.21 -24.43 2.32
N ASP A 90 3.93 -25.73 2.52
CA ASP A 90 3.67 -26.31 3.84
C ASP A 90 4.97 -26.67 4.59
N ASP A 91 6.02 -27.06 3.86
CA ASP A 91 7.30 -27.41 4.47
C ASP A 91 7.95 -26.21 5.21
N ASP A 92 7.91 -25.01 4.62
CA ASP A 92 8.59 -23.82 5.15
C ASP A 92 8.05 -23.38 6.53
N ALA A 93 6.75 -23.61 6.79
CA ALA A 93 6.12 -23.29 8.07
C ALA A 93 6.59 -24.20 9.21
N SER A 94 6.88 -25.47 8.91
CA SER A 94 7.33 -26.46 9.90
C SER A 94 8.80 -26.31 10.33
N LEU A 95 9.60 -25.56 9.56
CA LEU A 95 11.03 -25.40 9.80
C LEU A 95 11.32 -24.44 10.97
N THR A 96 12.51 -24.58 11.56
CA THR A 96 13.06 -23.50 12.40
C THR A 96 13.34 -22.26 11.55
N PHE A 97 13.45 -21.10 12.21
CA PHE A 97 13.77 -19.85 11.52
C PHE A 97 15.07 -19.96 10.72
N GLU A 98 16.14 -20.50 11.31
CA GLU A 98 17.46 -20.61 10.69
C GLU A 98 17.44 -21.53 9.48
N ALA A 99 16.76 -22.68 9.57
CA ALA A 99 16.62 -23.62 8.47
C ALA A 99 15.84 -23.00 7.30
N ALA A 100 14.72 -22.32 7.60
CA ALA A 100 13.93 -21.61 6.60
C ALA A 100 14.74 -20.51 5.91
N GLN A 101 15.44 -19.66 6.65
CA GLN A 101 16.27 -18.59 6.08
C GLN A 101 17.39 -19.14 5.21
N LYS A 102 18.07 -20.21 5.63
CA LYS A 102 19.11 -20.85 4.82
C LYS A 102 18.58 -21.25 3.44
N ILE A 103 17.44 -21.96 3.39
CA ILE A 103 16.82 -22.39 2.13
C ILE A 103 16.41 -21.18 1.27
N ARG A 104 15.84 -20.15 1.88
CA ARG A 104 15.41 -18.93 1.17
C ARG A 104 16.59 -18.18 0.55
N LEU A 105 17.68 -18.01 1.29
CA LEU A 105 18.88 -17.31 0.81
C LEU A 105 19.62 -18.12 -0.26
N GLU A 106 19.72 -19.44 -0.11
CA GLU A 106 20.29 -20.33 -1.14
C GLU A 106 19.47 -20.26 -2.44
N ARG A 107 18.14 -20.23 -2.34
CA ARG A 107 17.24 -20.05 -3.50
C ARG A 107 17.48 -18.71 -4.19
N ILE A 108 17.56 -17.62 -3.43
CA ILE A 108 17.87 -16.29 -3.96
C ILE A 108 19.21 -16.32 -4.68
N GLN A 109 20.27 -16.85 -4.05
CA GLN A 109 21.59 -16.93 -4.66
C GLN A 109 21.56 -17.72 -5.98
N LYS A 110 20.83 -18.83 -6.03
CA LYS A 110 20.65 -19.64 -7.24
C LYS A 110 19.95 -18.85 -8.35
N ALA A 111 18.85 -18.16 -8.04
CA ALA A 111 18.12 -17.34 -9.01
C ALA A 111 18.95 -16.13 -9.48
N CYS A 112 19.74 -15.53 -8.59
CA CYS A 112 20.62 -14.40 -8.91
C CYS A 112 21.82 -14.77 -9.79
N ALA A 113 22.20 -16.06 -9.83
CA ALA A 113 23.27 -16.56 -10.68
C ALA A 113 22.85 -16.74 -12.15
N ALA A 114 21.55 -16.65 -12.48
CA ALA A 114 21.08 -16.73 -13.85
C ALA A 114 21.56 -15.51 -14.67
N PRO A 115 22.23 -15.70 -15.82
CA PRO A 115 22.86 -14.62 -16.57
C PRO A 115 21.86 -13.69 -17.27
N ASP A 116 20.66 -14.18 -17.57
CA ASP A 116 19.59 -13.51 -18.29
C ASP A 116 18.48 -12.99 -17.38
N ARG A 117 18.70 -13.00 -16.05
CA ARG A 117 17.71 -12.51 -15.09
C ARG A 117 17.37 -11.03 -15.35
N PRO A 118 16.11 -10.62 -15.17
CA PRO A 118 15.75 -9.21 -15.19
C PRO A 118 16.47 -8.48 -14.04
N ILE A 119 17.02 -7.29 -14.36
CA ILE A 119 17.69 -6.44 -13.38
C ILE A 119 16.64 -5.63 -12.64
N GLY A 120 16.64 -5.75 -11.31
CA GLY A 120 15.80 -4.96 -10.43
C GLY A 120 16.46 -3.68 -9.95
N PHE A 121 15.85 -3.03 -8.97
CA PHE A 121 16.40 -1.85 -8.31
C PHE A 121 16.34 -1.99 -6.80
N VAL A 122 17.17 -1.21 -6.10
CA VAL A 122 17.07 -1.01 -4.66
C VAL A 122 16.62 0.42 -4.43
N ASN A 123 15.32 0.64 -4.22
CA ASN A 123 14.77 1.99 -4.24
C ASN A 123 14.92 2.70 -2.89
N THR A 124 14.31 2.16 -1.84
CA THR A 124 14.34 2.76 -0.50
C THR A 124 14.75 1.73 0.54
N LEU A 125 15.72 2.11 1.37
CA LEU A 125 16.14 1.36 2.54
C LEU A 125 15.86 2.18 3.80
N ILE A 126 15.46 1.51 4.87
CA ILE A 126 15.22 2.11 6.18
C ILE A 126 16.19 1.48 7.16
N GLY A 127 17.22 2.23 7.54
CA GLY A 127 18.23 1.79 8.50
C GLY A 127 17.87 2.17 9.92
N THR A 128 18.20 1.30 10.87
CA THR A 128 18.07 1.57 12.30
C THR A 128 19.44 1.68 12.95
N ALA A 129 19.63 2.71 13.78
CA ALA A 129 20.81 2.78 14.62
C ALA A 129 20.79 1.68 15.71
N ARG A 130 19.59 1.24 16.12
CA ARG A 130 19.38 0.15 17.07
C ARG A 130 19.27 -1.19 16.34
N GLY A 131 19.97 -2.21 16.84
CA GLY A 131 19.91 -3.56 16.28
C GLY A 131 20.70 -3.77 14.98
N ASN A 132 21.36 -2.73 14.45
CA ASN A 132 22.11 -2.78 13.19
C ASN A 132 21.31 -3.47 12.06
N LEU A 133 20.05 -3.04 11.87
CA LEU A 133 19.15 -3.59 10.85
C LEU A 133 18.95 -2.59 9.72
N THR A 134 18.76 -3.11 8.51
CA THR A 134 18.25 -2.35 7.37
C THR A 134 17.06 -3.07 6.76
N TYR A 135 15.91 -2.39 6.72
CA TYR A 135 14.73 -2.88 6.01
C TYR A 135 14.75 -2.37 4.57
N CYS A 136 14.67 -3.28 3.62
CA CYS A 136 14.45 -2.94 2.23
C CYS A 136 12.95 -2.87 1.95
N MET A 137 12.46 -1.69 1.57
CA MET A 137 11.02 -1.45 1.50
C MET A 137 10.38 -2.19 0.32
N THR A 138 9.36 -2.97 0.63
CA THR A 138 8.58 -3.76 -0.31
C THR A 138 7.11 -3.36 -0.23
N PRO A 139 6.63 -2.49 -1.12
CA PRO A 139 5.24 -2.04 -1.12
C PRO A 139 4.26 -3.22 -1.14
N ARG A 140 3.14 -3.06 -0.46
CA ARG A 140 2.06 -4.04 -0.42
C ARG A 140 2.45 -5.40 0.21
N SER A 141 3.58 -5.47 0.93
CA SER A 141 4.05 -6.68 1.61
C SER A 141 4.39 -6.38 3.08
N ALA A 142 3.37 -6.10 3.92
CA ALA A 142 3.52 -5.72 5.33
C ALA A 142 4.40 -4.47 5.57
N ASN A 143 4.43 -3.54 4.60
CA ASN A 143 5.30 -2.38 4.66
C ASN A 143 4.94 -1.46 5.84
N THR A 144 3.66 -1.20 6.06
CA THR A 144 3.21 -0.30 7.12
C THR A 144 3.57 -0.80 8.51
N PHE A 145 3.50 -2.11 8.74
CA PHE A 145 3.96 -2.76 9.96
C PHE A 145 5.41 -2.45 10.27
N TRP A 146 6.30 -2.71 9.32
CA TRP A 146 7.72 -2.48 9.52
C TRP A 146 8.01 -1.00 9.70
N LEU A 147 7.32 -0.12 8.99
CA LEU A 147 7.44 1.33 9.23
C LEU A 147 7.03 1.73 10.66
N GLN A 148 5.96 1.16 11.22
CA GLN A 148 5.58 1.39 12.62
C GLN A 148 6.67 0.92 13.58
N MET A 149 7.16 -0.32 13.43
CA MET A 149 8.19 -0.90 14.30
C MET A 149 9.49 -0.10 14.25
N LEU A 150 9.95 0.25 13.04
CA LEU A 150 11.20 0.97 12.83
C LEU A 150 11.11 2.39 13.38
N ARG A 151 10.01 3.12 13.10
CA ARG A 151 9.79 4.48 13.64
C ARG A 151 9.70 4.46 15.15
N TYR A 152 8.95 3.53 15.74
CA TYR A 152 8.86 3.38 17.18
C TYR A 152 10.24 3.14 17.80
N SER A 153 11.02 2.21 17.24
CA SER A 153 12.36 1.88 17.72
C SER A 153 13.31 3.08 17.74
N GLN A 154 13.17 4.00 16.77
CA GLN A 154 13.99 5.21 16.63
C GLN A 154 13.35 6.44 17.29
N ARG A 155 12.22 6.29 17.99
CA ARG A 155 11.42 7.38 18.57
C ARG A 155 11.04 8.45 17.52
N ASP A 156 10.68 8.03 16.31
CA ASP A 156 10.40 8.89 15.15
C ASP A 156 8.89 9.16 14.99
N PHE A 157 8.28 9.76 16.02
CA PHE A 157 6.88 10.16 16.12
C PHE A 157 6.77 11.60 16.69
N VAL A 158 5.63 12.28 16.50
CA VAL A 158 5.46 13.69 16.93
C VAL A 158 4.91 13.76 18.35
N ASP A 159 3.94 12.90 18.63
CA ASP A 159 3.07 13.02 19.79
C ASP A 159 3.67 12.36 21.04
N GLU A 160 2.86 12.22 22.07
CA GLU A 160 3.19 11.43 23.26
C GLU A 160 3.72 10.04 22.87
N VAL A 161 4.61 9.50 23.71
CA VAL A 161 5.18 8.17 23.46
C VAL A 161 4.05 7.15 23.40
N PRO A 162 3.79 6.53 22.23
CA PRO A 162 2.72 5.56 22.12
C PRO A 162 3.06 4.34 22.99
N GLN A 163 2.04 3.68 23.53
CA GLN A 163 2.23 2.50 24.36
C GLN A 163 2.76 1.32 23.54
N SER A 164 2.27 1.19 22.30
CA SER A 164 2.69 0.18 21.34
C SER A 164 3.12 0.81 20.01
N PRO A 165 4.10 0.23 19.28
CA PRO A 165 4.37 0.62 17.89
C PRO A 165 3.11 0.54 17.00
N LEU A 166 2.18 -0.37 17.31
CA LEU A 166 0.93 -0.54 16.56
C LEU A 166 -0.07 0.60 16.79
N ASP A 167 0.16 1.48 17.78
CA ASP A 167 -0.69 2.64 18.04
C ASP A 167 -0.31 3.84 17.15
N LEU A 168 0.81 3.75 16.42
CA LEU A 168 1.20 4.78 15.46
C LEU A 168 0.21 4.82 14.29
N ASP A 169 -0.31 6.02 14.00
CA ASP A 169 -1.22 6.26 12.86
C ASP A 169 -0.61 5.76 11.55
N THR A 170 -1.33 4.87 10.87
CA THR A 170 -0.75 4.12 9.76
C THR A 170 -0.53 5.02 8.54
N ARG A 171 -1.35 6.05 8.35
CA ARG A 171 -1.17 7.04 7.29
C ARG A 171 0.09 7.87 7.57
N GLN A 172 0.28 8.34 8.80
CA GLN A 172 1.42 9.16 9.20
C GLN A 172 2.75 8.41 9.08
N VAL A 173 2.81 7.12 9.46
CA VAL A 173 4.08 6.37 9.32
C VAL A 173 4.53 6.23 7.87
N ARG A 174 3.61 6.31 6.91
CA ARG A 174 3.89 6.25 5.47
C ARG A 174 4.24 7.62 4.89
N THR A 175 3.49 8.66 5.23
CA THR A 175 3.55 9.96 4.56
C THR A 175 4.50 10.95 5.22
N ARG A 176 4.70 10.85 6.54
CA ARG A 176 5.53 11.80 7.27
C ARG A 176 7.01 11.62 6.89
N PRO A 177 7.80 12.69 6.74
CA PRO A 177 9.25 12.58 6.63
C PRO A 177 9.86 11.79 7.81
N PHE A 178 10.91 11.03 7.56
CA PHE A 178 11.70 10.39 8.62
C PHE A 178 12.66 11.43 9.19
N ILE A 179 12.56 11.72 10.49
CA ILE A 179 13.39 12.73 11.15
C ILE A 179 14.54 12.07 11.90
N ARG A 180 14.26 10.95 12.58
CA ARG A 180 15.24 10.20 13.38
C ARG A 180 15.64 8.88 12.73
N THR A 181 14.73 8.27 11.98
CA THR A 181 15.02 7.04 11.24
C THR A 181 15.79 7.38 9.97
N ARG A 182 16.85 6.62 9.66
CA ARG A 182 17.62 6.87 8.44
C ARG A 182 16.92 6.25 7.25
N ARG A 183 16.58 7.08 6.26
CA ARG A 183 16.08 6.65 4.97
C ARG A 183 17.19 6.81 3.94
N TYR A 184 17.52 5.73 3.25
CA TYR A 184 18.53 5.72 2.20
C TYR A 184 17.88 5.47 0.84
N ASN A 185 18.45 6.06 -0.20
CA ASN A 185 18.17 5.74 -1.58
C ASN A 185 19.47 5.22 -2.20
N TRP A 186 19.49 3.93 -2.54
CA TRP A 186 20.70 3.21 -2.96
C TRP A 186 21.46 3.90 -4.09
N LYS A 187 20.73 4.50 -5.04
CA LYS A 187 21.31 5.17 -6.22
C LYS A 187 22.14 6.40 -5.86
N VAL A 188 21.89 7.03 -4.72
CA VAL A 188 22.52 8.28 -4.30
C VAL A 188 23.36 8.13 -3.02
N LEU A 189 23.49 6.91 -2.48
CA LEU A 189 24.35 6.66 -1.32
C LEU A 189 25.82 6.86 -1.68
N SER A 190 26.56 7.50 -0.77
CA SER A 190 28.02 7.47 -0.79
C SER A 190 28.54 6.05 -0.51
N GLU A 191 29.78 5.76 -0.92
CA GLU A 191 30.39 4.44 -0.67
C GLU A 191 30.45 4.11 0.83
N VAL A 192 30.74 5.09 1.69
CA VAL A 192 30.74 4.92 3.15
C VAL A 192 29.36 4.52 3.67
N GLU A 193 28.28 5.09 3.12
CA GLU A 193 26.91 4.73 3.50
C GLU A 193 26.51 3.37 2.95
N LYS A 194 26.94 3.01 1.74
CA LYS A 194 26.73 1.66 1.20
C LYS A 194 27.43 0.63 2.07
N ASP A 195 28.67 0.86 2.47
CA ASP A 195 29.41 -0.01 3.37
C ASP A 195 28.70 -0.15 4.71
N ALA A 196 28.19 0.95 5.28
CA ALA A 196 27.43 0.91 6.52
C ALA A 196 26.14 0.07 6.39
N VAL A 197 25.43 0.20 5.26
CA VAL A 197 24.23 -0.60 4.96
C VAL A 197 24.59 -2.07 4.78
N LEU A 198 25.64 -2.38 4.01
CA LEU A 198 26.08 -3.75 3.72
C LEU A 198 26.63 -4.47 4.95
N ASN A 199 27.14 -3.73 5.94
CA ASN A 199 27.56 -4.26 7.25
C ASN A 199 26.40 -4.42 8.25
N SER A 200 25.17 -4.06 7.86
CA SER A 200 23.97 -4.27 8.68
C SER A 200 23.27 -5.59 8.33
N LYS A 201 22.36 -6.04 9.19
CA LYS A 201 21.47 -7.16 8.87
C LYS A 201 20.31 -6.65 8.02
N ILE A 202 20.36 -7.00 6.73
CA ILE A 202 19.38 -6.54 5.75
C ILE A 202 18.20 -7.51 5.69
N PHE A 203 16.97 -7.01 5.75
CA PHE A 203 15.80 -7.84 5.60
C PHE A 203 14.72 -7.20 4.72
N MET A 204 13.83 -8.02 4.20
CA MET A 204 12.65 -7.58 3.45
C MET A 204 11.46 -8.50 3.75
N SER A 205 10.25 -8.02 3.50
CA SER A 205 9.03 -8.82 3.58
C SER A 205 8.47 -9.08 2.19
N VAL A 206 8.03 -10.31 1.95
CA VAL A 206 7.55 -10.75 0.65
C VAL A 206 6.22 -11.46 0.78
N GLN A 207 5.44 -11.40 -0.29
CA GLN A 207 4.13 -11.99 -0.39
C GLN A 207 4.00 -12.66 -1.75
N ASP A 208 3.22 -13.73 -1.80
CA ASP A 208 2.86 -14.42 -3.04
C ASP A 208 2.31 -13.40 -4.07
N PRO A 209 2.81 -13.36 -5.32
CA PRO A 209 2.39 -12.38 -6.30
C PRO A 209 0.89 -12.37 -6.60
N TYR A 210 0.22 -13.54 -6.68
CA TYR A 210 -1.23 -13.61 -6.91
C TYR A 210 -1.98 -13.03 -5.72
N TRP A 211 -1.59 -13.42 -4.51
CA TRP A 211 -2.20 -12.92 -3.28
C TRP A 211 -1.96 -11.42 -3.10
N ARG A 212 -0.78 -10.90 -3.46
CA ARG A 212 -0.44 -9.47 -3.42
C ARG A 212 -1.32 -8.66 -4.37
N LEU A 213 -1.55 -9.13 -5.60
CA LEU A 213 -2.46 -8.47 -6.54
C LEU A 213 -3.90 -8.44 -6.01
N TRP A 214 -4.39 -9.58 -5.53
CA TRP A 214 -5.74 -9.70 -4.98
C TRP A 214 -5.96 -8.77 -3.79
N THR A 215 -5.08 -8.83 -2.78
CA THR A 215 -5.20 -7.98 -1.59
C THR A 215 -5.05 -6.50 -1.94
N THR A 216 -4.17 -6.15 -2.88
CA THR A 216 -4.04 -4.76 -3.34
C THR A 216 -5.32 -4.28 -4.02
N TYR A 217 -5.97 -5.10 -4.85
CA TYR A 217 -7.25 -4.75 -5.44
C TYR A 217 -8.31 -4.48 -4.36
N LEU A 218 -8.44 -5.38 -3.39
CA LEU A 218 -9.39 -5.23 -2.28
C LEU A 218 -9.12 -3.97 -1.46
N THR A 219 -7.91 -3.80 -0.94
CA THR A 219 -7.64 -2.70 0.00
C THR A 219 -7.44 -1.36 -0.69
N ALA A 220 -7.32 -1.32 -2.02
CA ALA A 220 -6.95 -0.11 -2.73
C ALA A 220 -7.90 0.35 -3.85
N LEU A 221 -8.68 -0.55 -4.45
CA LEU A 221 -9.63 -0.21 -5.51
C LEU A 221 -11.08 -0.59 -5.20
N THR A 222 -11.33 -1.54 -4.29
CA THR A 222 -12.69 -1.65 -3.71
C THR A 222 -12.96 -0.57 -2.67
N LEU A 223 -11.88 0.03 -2.14
CA LEU A 223 -11.84 1.12 -1.15
C LEU A 223 -11.13 2.36 -1.73
N PRO A 224 -11.37 3.57 -1.22
CA PRO A 224 -10.91 4.86 -1.80
C PRO A 224 -9.40 5.16 -1.69
N ASP A 225 -8.52 4.15 -1.67
CA ASP A 225 -7.07 4.36 -1.59
C ASP A 225 -6.48 4.90 -2.91
N LEU A 226 -6.77 4.19 -4.02
CA LEU A 226 -6.21 4.43 -5.35
C LEU A 226 -7.25 4.85 -6.39
N TRP A 227 -8.49 5.17 -5.95
CA TRP A 227 -9.57 5.64 -6.83
C TRP A 227 -9.17 6.84 -7.68
N GLY A 228 -8.67 7.90 -7.04
CA GLY A 228 -8.26 9.13 -7.75
C GLY A 228 -6.98 9.00 -8.59
N SER A 229 -6.27 7.87 -8.51
CA SER A 229 -5.02 7.63 -9.24
C SER A 229 -5.17 6.46 -10.21
N VAL A 230 -4.92 5.24 -9.76
CA VAL A 230 -4.98 4.02 -10.59
C VAL A 230 -6.40 3.79 -11.09
N GLY A 231 -7.40 3.90 -10.23
CA GLY A 231 -8.80 3.65 -10.59
C GLY A 231 -9.29 4.56 -11.70
N ALA A 232 -9.08 5.87 -11.54
CA ALA A 232 -9.44 6.88 -12.53
C ALA A 232 -8.70 6.69 -13.87
N LYS A 233 -7.41 6.29 -13.84
CA LYS A 233 -6.64 5.97 -15.05
C LYS A 233 -7.18 4.74 -15.78
N ILE A 234 -7.71 3.76 -15.06
CA ILE A 234 -8.34 2.57 -15.64
C ILE A 234 -9.67 2.94 -16.28
N GLU A 235 -10.56 3.60 -15.53
CA GLU A 235 -11.88 4.02 -16.04
C GLU A 235 -11.77 4.96 -17.24
N ALA A 236 -10.78 5.84 -17.27
CA ALA A 236 -10.54 6.75 -18.39
C ALA A 236 -10.21 6.01 -19.71
N LYS A 237 -9.83 4.74 -19.67
CA LYS A 237 -9.60 3.91 -20.87
C LYS A 237 -10.88 3.25 -21.38
N ARG A 238 -11.98 3.28 -20.63
CA ARG A 238 -13.27 2.74 -21.08
C ARG A 238 -13.84 3.62 -22.21
N PRO A 239 -14.59 3.05 -23.16
CA PRO A 239 -15.36 3.85 -24.10
C PRO A 239 -16.25 4.84 -23.34
N PRO A 240 -16.29 6.12 -23.76
CA PRO A 240 -17.09 7.11 -23.05
C PRO A 240 -18.56 6.70 -23.12
N VAL A 241 -19.20 6.54 -21.96
CA VAL A 241 -20.65 6.41 -21.87
C VAL A 241 -21.23 7.75 -22.28
N ARG A 242 -21.75 7.84 -23.50
CA ARG A 242 -22.40 9.05 -24.00
C ARG A 242 -23.77 9.18 -23.33
N ASP A 243 -23.84 10.04 -22.32
CA ASP A 243 -25.12 10.53 -21.81
C ASP A 243 -25.58 11.69 -22.72
N PRO A 244 -26.64 11.53 -23.52
CA PRO A 244 -27.10 12.57 -24.44
C PRO A 244 -27.58 13.84 -23.73
N LEU A 245 -27.84 13.78 -22.42
CA LEU A 245 -28.26 14.93 -21.62
C LEU A 245 -27.08 15.71 -21.02
N LYS A 246 -25.86 15.16 -21.05
CA LYS A 246 -24.66 15.81 -20.47
C LYS A 246 -23.69 16.24 -21.55
N ARG A 247 -23.37 17.54 -21.56
CA ARG A 247 -22.38 18.14 -22.49
C ARG A 247 -20.96 17.62 -22.30
N LYS A 248 -20.63 17.09 -21.11
CA LYS A 248 -19.33 16.49 -20.80
C LYS A 248 -19.55 15.20 -20.00
N PRO A 249 -18.74 14.15 -20.25
CA PRO A 249 -18.78 12.96 -19.41
C PRO A 249 -18.40 13.33 -17.97
N PRO A 250 -18.96 12.64 -16.95
CA PRO A 250 -18.53 12.82 -15.58
C PRO A 250 -17.04 12.45 -15.45
N LEU A 251 -16.35 13.12 -14.52
CA LEU A 251 -14.97 12.75 -14.20
C LEU A 251 -14.96 11.32 -13.60
N PRO A 252 -14.02 10.45 -14.01
CA PRO A 252 -13.95 9.10 -13.49
C PRO A 252 -13.67 9.13 -11.98
N CYS A 253 -14.37 8.26 -11.26
CA CYS A 253 -14.25 8.11 -9.82
C CYS A 253 -13.24 7.03 -9.45
N GLY A 254 -13.08 6.02 -10.30
CA GLY A 254 -12.18 4.90 -10.08
C GLY A 254 -12.73 3.82 -9.14
N ASP A 255 -13.99 3.94 -8.72
CA ASP A 255 -14.65 3.08 -7.72
C ASP A 255 -15.39 1.89 -8.35
N THR A 256 -15.49 1.86 -9.68
CA THR A 256 -16.18 0.80 -10.44
C THR A 256 -15.21 -0.13 -11.18
N VAL A 257 -13.90 -0.04 -10.89
CA VAL A 257 -12.88 -0.87 -11.53
C VAL A 257 -13.03 -2.34 -11.13
N THR A 258 -13.08 -3.22 -12.13
CA THR A 258 -13.12 -4.68 -11.90
C THR A 258 -11.72 -5.23 -11.62
N PHE A 259 -11.66 -6.42 -11.03
CA PHE A 259 -10.38 -7.10 -10.82
C PHE A 259 -9.64 -7.38 -12.13
N GLU A 260 -10.36 -7.79 -13.17
CA GLU A 260 -9.78 -8.03 -14.50
C GLU A 260 -9.14 -6.76 -15.08
N GLU A 261 -9.86 -5.63 -15.06
CA GLU A 261 -9.33 -4.37 -15.57
C GLU A 261 -8.10 -3.91 -14.79
N PHE A 262 -8.11 -4.11 -13.47
CA PHE A 262 -6.96 -3.84 -12.61
C PHE A 262 -5.75 -4.69 -13.02
N VAL A 263 -5.92 -6.01 -13.17
CA VAL A 263 -4.82 -6.90 -13.58
C VAL A 263 -4.30 -6.52 -14.96
N GLN A 264 -5.18 -6.29 -15.94
CA GLN A 264 -4.79 -5.84 -17.27
C GLN A 264 -4.03 -4.49 -17.23
N TYR A 265 -4.41 -3.60 -16.32
CA TYR A 265 -3.70 -2.35 -16.11
C TYR A 265 -2.31 -2.58 -15.52
N VAL A 266 -2.18 -3.42 -14.48
CA VAL A 266 -0.89 -3.76 -13.86
C VAL A 266 0.06 -4.35 -14.89
N LEU A 267 -0.42 -5.20 -15.80
CA LEU A 267 0.41 -5.79 -16.86
C LEU A 267 1.02 -4.74 -17.80
N LYS A 268 0.27 -3.68 -18.12
CA LYS A 268 0.63 -2.70 -19.15
C LYS A 268 1.27 -1.42 -18.61
N ALA A 269 0.93 -1.02 -17.39
CA ALA A 269 1.34 0.25 -16.81
C ALA A 269 2.44 0.07 -15.75
N PHE A 270 3.36 1.05 -15.70
CA PHE A 270 4.31 1.16 -14.62
C PHE A 270 3.70 1.98 -13.48
N GLU A 271 3.30 1.30 -12.42
CA GLU A 271 3.02 1.89 -11.11
C GLU A 271 3.99 1.24 -10.11
N PRO A 272 4.87 2.02 -9.43
CA PRO A 272 5.92 1.47 -8.58
C PRO A 272 5.43 0.42 -7.58
N ASP A 273 4.37 0.72 -6.84
CA ASP A 273 3.84 -0.15 -5.79
C ASP A 273 3.18 -1.43 -6.30
N LEU A 274 2.90 -1.50 -7.61
CA LEU A 274 2.27 -2.64 -8.30
C LEU A 274 3.27 -3.46 -9.14
N GLN A 275 4.54 -3.03 -9.21
CA GLN A 275 5.57 -3.79 -9.91
C GLN A 275 6.02 -5.01 -9.08
N PRO A 276 6.63 -6.01 -9.73
CA PRO A 276 7.33 -7.09 -9.02
C PRO A 276 8.22 -6.57 -7.89
N ILE A 277 8.28 -7.32 -6.79
CA ILE A 277 9.04 -6.96 -5.58
C ILE A 277 10.51 -6.74 -5.91
N HIS A 278 11.11 -7.58 -6.75
CA HIS A 278 12.51 -7.41 -7.16
C HIS A 278 12.79 -6.08 -7.91
N HIS A 279 11.77 -5.46 -8.52
CA HIS A 279 11.91 -4.11 -9.10
C HIS A 279 11.98 -2.99 -8.05
N GLN A 280 11.52 -3.24 -6.82
CA GLN A 280 11.56 -2.28 -5.71
C GLN A 280 12.74 -2.52 -4.78
N CYS A 281 13.05 -3.80 -4.56
CA CYS A 281 14.16 -4.27 -3.77
C CYS A 281 14.76 -5.53 -4.41
N ASP A 282 15.83 -5.36 -5.20
CA ASP A 282 16.53 -6.46 -5.86
C ASP A 282 17.47 -7.19 -4.90
N PRO A 283 17.15 -8.43 -4.48
CA PRO A 283 18.00 -9.22 -3.58
C PRO A 283 19.30 -9.68 -4.25
N CYS A 284 19.41 -9.59 -5.57
CA CYS A 284 20.65 -9.89 -6.29
C CYS A 284 21.63 -8.72 -6.29
N THR A 285 21.15 -7.50 -6.04
CA THR A 285 21.99 -6.31 -5.83
C THR A 285 22.27 -6.11 -4.35
N LEU A 286 21.32 -6.44 -3.48
CA LEU A 286 21.39 -6.23 -2.04
C LEU A 286 21.47 -7.58 -1.30
N PRO A 287 22.62 -7.94 -0.68
CA PRO A 287 22.78 -9.22 0.00
C PRO A 287 21.91 -9.27 1.26
N LEU A 288 20.79 -9.98 1.17
CA LEU A 288 19.86 -10.10 2.28
C LEU A 288 20.43 -11.00 3.38
N SER A 289 20.18 -10.60 4.63
CA SER A 289 20.33 -11.47 5.80
C SER A 289 19.06 -12.28 6.06
N TYR A 290 17.88 -11.69 5.84
CA TYR A 290 16.60 -12.34 6.16
C TYR A 290 15.50 -12.00 5.14
N VAL A 291 14.61 -12.97 4.88
CA VAL A 291 13.40 -12.81 4.08
C VAL A 291 12.21 -13.24 4.92
N ILE A 292 11.27 -12.33 5.16
CA ILE A 292 10.03 -12.61 5.87
C ILE A 292 8.96 -12.97 4.85
N LYS A 293 8.39 -14.18 4.93
CA LYS A 293 7.24 -14.55 4.11
C LYS A 293 5.94 -14.29 4.85
N ALA A 294 4.90 -13.91 4.11
CA ALA A 294 3.56 -13.75 4.67
C ALA A 294 3.00 -15.05 5.31
N SER A 295 3.39 -16.24 4.83
CA SER A 295 2.95 -17.52 5.41
C SER A 295 3.62 -17.85 6.75
N THR A 296 4.84 -17.34 6.99
CA THR A 296 5.63 -17.60 8.21
C THR A 296 5.87 -16.32 9.01
N ALA A 297 4.97 -15.34 8.84
CA ALA A 297 5.19 -13.98 9.29
C ALA A 297 5.35 -13.90 10.82
N LYS A 298 4.60 -14.70 11.60
CA LYS A 298 4.68 -14.61 13.06
C LYS A 298 6.01 -15.16 13.60
N ARG A 299 6.48 -16.32 13.14
CA ARG A 299 7.85 -16.81 13.43
C ARG A 299 8.92 -15.79 13.01
N ASP A 300 8.88 -15.35 11.76
CA ASP A 300 9.94 -14.51 11.20
C ASP A 300 9.96 -13.11 11.84
N ASN A 301 8.79 -12.48 12.00
CA ASN A 301 8.67 -11.17 12.65
C ASN A 301 9.19 -11.24 14.08
N ARG A 302 8.92 -12.31 14.84
CA ARG A 302 9.40 -12.46 16.23
C ARG A 302 10.92 -12.45 16.28
N TYR A 303 11.56 -13.19 15.37
CA TYR A 303 13.02 -13.23 15.31
C TYR A 303 13.61 -11.85 14.97
N ILE A 304 13.07 -11.16 13.96
CA ILE A 304 13.58 -9.84 13.56
C ILE A 304 13.34 -8.80 14.65
N LEU A 305 12.16 -8.80 15.29
CA LEU A 305 11.84 -7.87 16.37
C LEU A 305 12.69 -8.08 17.63
N SER A 306 13.25 -9.27 17.83
CA SER A 306 14.23 -9.51 18.91
C SER A 306 15.47 -8.63 18.79
N HIS A 307 15.89 -8.29 17.56
CA HIS A 307 17.02 -7.39 17.33
C HIS A 307 16.71 -5.94 17.72
N LEU A 308 15.42 -5.59 17.83
CA LEU A 308 14.94 -4.26 18.22
C LEU A 308 14.46 -4.20 19.68
N ASN A 309 14.50 -5.32 20.41
CA ASN A 309 13.84 -5.48 21.72
C ASN A 309 12.33 -5.16 21.68
N LEU A 310 11.66 -5.57 20.59
CA LEU A 310 10.23 -5.33 20.34
C LEU A 310 9.42 -6.63 20.19
N THR A 311 9.90 -7.77 20.71
CA THR A 311 9.14 -9.04 20.66
C THR A 311 7.79 -8.92 21.37
N TRP A 312 7.73 -8.11 22.44
CA TRP A 312 6.51 -7.83 23.18
C TRP A 312 5.41 -7.19 22.32
N ALA A 313 5.76 -6.52 21.22
CA ALA A 313 4.77 -5.95 20.29
C ALA A 313 3.94 -7.06 19.59
N LEU A 314 4.45 -8.29 19.55
CA LEU A 314 3.73 -9.50 19.14
C LEU A 314 3.12 -10.27 20.33
N GLU A 315 3.45 -9.95 21.58
CA GLU A 315 2.94 -10.65 22.77
C GLU A 315 1.76 -9.92 23.41
N LEU A 316 1.68 -8.60 23.22
CA LEU A 316 0.40 -7.86 23.30
C LEU A 316 -0.66 -8.42 22.32
N SER A 317 -0.27 -9.38 21.48
CA SER A 317 -0.99 -9.91 20.35
C SER A 317 -1.40 -11.38 20.53
N ASP A 318 -1.25 -11.97 21.73
CA ASP A 318 -1.78 -13.31 22.02
C ASP A 318 -3.32 -13.36 22.15
N VAL A 319 -4.00 -12.21 22.03
CA VAL A 319 -5.43 -12.12 21.71
C VAL A 319 -5.54 -11.74 20.24
N GLU A 320 -5.46 -12.74 19.36
CA GLU A 320 -5.65 -12.62 17.91
C GLU A 320 -6.90 -11.78 17.55
N ALA A 321 -7.97 -11.97 18.32
CA ALA A 321 -9.21 -11.21 18.19
C ALA A 321 -9.03 -9.70 18.41
N GLU A 322 -8.13 -9.29 19.32
CA GLU A 322 -7.84 -7.88 19.58
C GLU A 322 -7.10 -7.23 18.41
N LEU A 323 -6.09 -7.92 17.85
CA LEU A 323 -5.42 -7.45 16.64
C LEU A 323 -6.38 -7.31 15.46
N ARG A 324 -7.25 -8.32 15.27
CA ARG A 324 -8.28 -8.32 14.24
C ARG A 324 -9.23 -7.13 14.42
N GLN A 325 -9.71 -6.91 15.64
CA GLN A 325 -10.54 -5.76 15.99
C GLN A 325 -9.81 -4.44 15.71
N ARG A 326 -8.55 -4.31 16.14
CA ARG A 326 -7.76 -3.09 15.95
C ARG A 326 -7.61 -2.79 14.46
N TYR A 327 -7.24 -3.79 13.67
CA TYR A 327 -7.15 -3.67 12.21
C TYR A 327 -8.46 -3.19 11.58
N ILE A 328 -9.58 -3.81 11.93
CA ILE A 328 -10.90 -3.44 11.42
C ILE A 328 -11.22 -1.99 11.77
N LYS A 329 -11.05 -1.60 13.04
CA LYS A 329 -11.30 -0.23 13.49
C LYS A 329 -10.42 0.76 12.71
N THR A 330 -9.12 0.51 12.60
CA THR A 330 -8.20 1.36 11.84
C THR A 330 -8.59 1.47 10.37
N MET A 331 -8.89 0.35 9.70
CA MET A 331 -9.30 0.34 8.29
C MET A 331 -10.60 1.12 8.07
N ILE A 332 -11.57 0.98 8.98
CA ILE A 332 -12.83 1.72 8.91
C ILE A 332 -12.57 3.22 9.06
N MET A 333 -11.89 3.62 10.13
CA MET A 333 -11.64 5.04 10.43
C MET A 333 -10.82 5.71 9.32
N GLU A 334 -9.76 5.07 8.82
CA GLU A 334 -8.93 5.64 7.74
C GLU A 334 -9.68 5.81 6.42
N ASN A 335 -10.63 4.93 6.11
CA ASN A 335 -11.43 5.05 4.89
C ASN A 335 -12.51 6.11 5.05
N PHE A 336 -13.16 6.22 6.22
CA PHE A 336 -14.12 7.29 6.47
C PHE A 336 -13.48 8.67 6.54
N ASP A 337 -12.25 8.78 7.07
CA ASP A 337 -11.47 10.03 7.02
C ASP A 337 -11.27 10.55 5.59
N ARG A 338 -11.24 9.65 4.58
CA ARG A 338 -11.12 10.05 3.17
C ARG A 338 -12.40 10.66 2.62
N LEU A 339 -13.54 10.45 3.27
CA LEU A 339 -14.75 11.21 2.95
C LEU A 339 -14.61 12.69 3.30
N HIS A 340 -13.53 13.17 3.92
CA HIS A 340 -13.28 14.61 3.98
C HIS A 340 -12.72 15.19 2.68
N ASP A 341 -12.27 14.35 1.72
CA ASP A 341 -11.87 14.78 0.39
C ASP A 341 -13.10 14.90 -0.53
N ILE A 342 -13.38 16.12 -1.00
CA ILE A 342 -14.49 16.42 -1.92
C ILE A 342 -14.47 15.57 -3.20
N ARG A 343 -13.30 15.11 -3.63
CA ARG A 343 -13.14 14.24 -4.81
C ARG A 343 -13.65 12.83 -4.56
N ILE A 344 -13.63 12.37 -3.31
CA ILE A 344 -14.17 11.07 -2.89
C ILE A 344 -15.65 11.21 -2.53
N GLN A 345 -16.06 12.27 -1.82
CA GLN A 345 -17.47 12.51 -1.45
C GLN A 345 -18.42 12.52 -2.65
N ARG A 346 -17.99 13.04 -3.80
CA ARG A 346 -18.80 13.06 -5.03
C ARG A 346 -19.01 11.66 -5.64
N CYS A 347 -18.20 10.68 -5.24
CA CYS A 347 -18.15 9.35 -5.84
C CYS A 347 -18.84 8.30 -4.96
N VAL A 348 -18.87 8.50 -3.65
CA VAL A 348 -19.37 7.50 -2.71
C VAL A 348 -20.05 8.19 -1.52
N THR A 349 -21.19 7.66 -1.10
CA THR A 349 -21.86 8.08 0.13
C THR A 349 -21.25 7.36 1.34
N PHE A 350 -21.62 7.78 2.56
CA PHE A 350 -21.26 7.04 3.77
C PHE A 350 -21.70 5.57 3.70
N GLY A 351 -22.98 5.34 3.38
CA GLY A 351 -23.58 4.02 3.28
C GLY A 351 -22.90 3.13 2.24
N ASP A 352 -22.58 3.68 1.07
CA ASP A 352 -21.86 2.94 0.03
C ASP A 352 -20.45 2.55 0.48
N LEU A 353 -19.74 3.43 1.17
CA LEU A 353 -18.41 3.12 1.70
C LEU A 353 -18.49 2.06 2.81
N ALA A 354 -19.48 2.15 3.70
CA ALA A 354 -19.73 1.16 4.75
C ALA A 354 -19.99 -0.23 4.17
N ARG A 355 -20.84 -0.33 3.13
CA ARG A 355 -21.08 -1.57 2.37
C ARG A 355 -19.81 -2.12 1.75
N ARG A 356 -19.01 -1.26 1.08
CA ARG A 356 -17.74 -1.67 0.46
C ARG A 356 -16.73 -2.18 1.48
N LEU A 357 -16.61 -1.51 2.63
CA LEU A 357 -15.78 -1.96 3.76
C LEU A 357 -16.23 -3.34 4.26
N TRP A 358 -17.54 -3.52 4.48
CA TRP A 358 -18.11 -4.80 4.89
C TRP A 358 -17.74 -5.93 3.92
N HIS A 359 -18.01 -5.74 2.62
CA HIS A 359 -17.66 -6.73 1.60
C HIS A 359 -16.15 -7.00 1.55
N SER A 360 -15.33 -5.95 1.67
CA SER A 360 -13.87 -6.10 1.71
C SER A 360 -13.42 -6.95 2.91
N PHE A 361 -14.06 -6.81 4.08
CA PHE A 361 -13.74 -7.62 5.25
C PHE A 361 -14.14 -9.09 5.09
N VAL A 362 -15.29 -9.38 4.49
CA VAL A 362 -15.68 -10.76 4.15
C VAL A 362 -14.66 -11.38 3.19
N LEU A 363 -14.33 -10.68 2.10
CA LEU A 363 -13.37 -11.16 1.08
C LEU A 363 -11.95 -11.36 1.62
N GLN A 364 -11.56 -10.58 2.63
CA GLN A 364 -10.28 -10.72 3.32
C GLN A 364 -10.26 -11.82 4.39
N GLY A 365 -11.41 -12.43 4.69
CA GLY A 365 -11.58 -13.43 5.77
C GLY A 365 -11.55 -12.83 7.18
N LEU A 366 -11.90 -11.54 7.32
CA LEU A 366 -12.00 -10.85 8.60
C LEU A 366 -13.39 -10.98 9.23
N LEU A 367 -14.39 -11.30 8.40
CA LEU A 367 -15.76 -11.64 8.78
C LEU A 367 -16.17 -12.92 8.05
N PRO A 368 -17.03 -13.78 8.63
CA PRO A 368 -17.54 -14.96 7.95
C PRO A 368 -18.47 -14.60 6.79
N ASP A 369 -18.59 -15.52 5.84
CA ASP A 369 -19.45 -15.34 4.65
C ASP A 369 -20.94 -15.22 5.02
N THR A 370 -21.31 -15.79 6.16
CA THR A 370 -22.65 -15.78 6.73
C THR A 370 -22.92 -14.51 7.54
N ALA A 371 -21.92 -13.63 7.72
CA ALA A 371 -22.09 -12.39 8.46
C ALA A 371 -23.18 -11.52 7.82
N ALA A 372 -24.23 -11.24 8.59
CA ALA A 372 -25.27 -10.31 8.19
C ALA A 372 -24.81 -8.87 8.36
N MET A 373 -24.98 -8.06 7.31
CA MET A 373 -24.68 -6.63 7.35
C MET A 373 -25.59 -5.92 8.38
N PRO A 374 -25.07 -4.96 9.17
CA PRO A 374 -25.88 -4.26 10.17
C PRO A 374 -27.07 -3.55 9.52
N GLU A 375 -28.26 -3.69 10.12
CA GLU A 375 -29.43 -2.91 9.72
C GLU A 375 -29.18 -1.40 9.92
N GLY A 376 -29.71 -0.59 8.99
CA GLY A 376 -29.56 0.87 9.03
C GLY A 376 -28.13 1.37 8.78
N ILE A 377 -27.30 0.59 8.07
CA ILE A 377 -25.89 0.93 7.81
C ILE A 377 -25.68 2.33 7.21
N ASP A 378 -26.66 2.82 6.43
CA ASP A 378 -26.63 4.14 5.79
C ASP A 378 -26.63 5.30 6.80
N ASP A 379 -27.23 5.09 7.98
CA ASP A 379 -27.45 6.12 9.01
C ASP A 379 -26.47 6.03 10.19
N LEU A 380 -25.58 5.04 10.20
CA LEU A 380 -24.64 4.84 11.30
C LEU A 380 -23.55 5.92 11.30
N HIS A 381 -23.12 6.33 12.50
CA HIS A 381 -21.87 7.09 12.64
C HIS A 381 -20.66 6.15 12.46
N GLN A 382 -19.55 6.65 11.92
CA GLN A 382 -18.35 5.84 11.62
C GLN A 382 -17.82 5.06 12.82
N THR A 383 -17.86 5.65 14.03
CA THR A 383 -17.40 5.00 15.27
C THR A 383 -18.32 3.85 15.67
N VAL A 384 -19.63 4.03 15.55
CA VAL A 384 -20.63 3.01 15.86
C VAL A 384 -20.53 1.85 14.87
N PHE A 385 -20.34 2.15 13.59
CA PHE A 385 -20.08 1.12 12.58
C PHE A 385 -18.79 0.37 12.89
N ALA A 386 -17.69 1.08 13.21
CA ALA A 386 -16.42 0.46 13.58
C ALA A 386 -16.54 -0.48 14.78
N GLU A 387 -17.24 -0.06 15.83
CA GLU A 387 -17.48 -0.88 17.02
C GLU A 387 -18.32 -2.12 16.69
N ARG A 388 -19.42 -1.98 15.95
CA ARG A 388 -20.28 -3.13 15.58
C ARG A 388 -19.53 -4.18 14.77
N VAL A 389 -18.79 -3.76 13.74
CA VAL A 389 -18.02 -4.68 12.89
C VAL A 389 -16.90 -5.35 13.71
N ALA A 390 -16.23 -4.59 14.57
CA ALA A 390 -15.16 -5.10 15.42
C ALA A 390 -15.65 -6.10 16.47
N MET A 391 -16.83 -5.88 17.07
CA MET A 391 -17.45 -6.83 18.00
C MET A 391 -17.82 -8.12 17.28
N LEU A 392 -18.45 -8.03 16.10
CA LEU A 392 -18.79 -9.21 15.31
C LEU A 392 -17.54 -10.03 14.93
N ALA A 393 -16.47 -9.37 14.49
CA ALA A 393 -15.21 -10.05 14.15
C ALA A 393 -14.57 -10.75 15.35
N GLN A 394 -14.82 -10.26 16.57
CA GLN A 394 -14.38 -10.89 17.81
C GLN A 394 -15.25 -12.09 18.17
N GLU A 395 -16.58 -11.98 18.04
CA GLU A 395 -17.52 -13.08 18.27
C GLU A 395 -17.29 -14.24 17.30
N THR A 396 -16.92 -13.92 16.06
CA THR A 396 -16.63 -14.88 15.00
C THR A 396 -15.15 -15.23 14.88
N ALA A 397 -14.33 -14.91 15.89
CA ALA A 397 -12.88 -15.08 15.81
C ALA A 397 -12.45 -16.54 15.51
N GLY A 398 -13.22 -17.52 16.01
CA GLY A 398 -13.00 -18.95 15.78
C GLY A 398 -13.49 -19.48 14.43
N GLU A 399 -14.28 -18.69 13.69
CA GLU A 399 -14.68 -19.00 12.32
C GLU A 399 -13.70 -18.32 11.37
N ILE A 400 -12.67 -19.05 10.92
CA ILE A 400 -11.74 -18.52 9.92
C ILE A 400 -12.28 -18.85 8.54
N PRO A 401 -12.75 -17.87 7.77
CA PRO A 401 -13.29 -18.13 6.44
C PRO A 401 -12.15 -18.49 5.51
N ASP A 402 -12.36 -19.50 4.66
CA ASP A 402 -11.43 -19.77 3.56
C ASP A 402 -11.52 -18.61 2.57
N ARG A 403 -10.62 -17.64 2.73
CA ARG A 403 -10.46 -16.50 1.83
C ARG A 403 -9.73 -16.83 0.53
N ARG A 404 -9.01 -17.96 0.48
CA ARG A 404 -8.25 -18.37 -0.71
C ARG A 404 -9.22 -18.61 -1.87
N LYS A 405 -10.40 -19.16 -1.58
CA LYS A 405 -11.46 -19.37 -2.59
C LYS A 405 -11.86 -18.10 -3.34
N TYR A 406 -11.86 -16.94 -2.69
CA TYR A 406 -12.23 -15.67 -3.34
C TYR A 406 -11.15 -15.19 -4.30
N MET A 407 -9.88 -15.28 -3.87
CA MET A 407 -8.76 -15.02 -4.76
C MET A 407 -8.79 -15.96 -5.97
N VAL A 408 -8.93 -17.26 -5.72
CA VAL A 408 -8.97 -18.28 -6.78
C VAL A 408 -10.12 -18.00 -7.75
N ALA A 409 -11.32 -17.74 -7.24
CA ALA A 409 -12.48 -17.40 -8.07
C ALA A 409 -12.23 -16.15 -8.93
N ALA A 410 -11.58 -15.12 -8.38
CA ALA A 410 -11.25 -13.89 -9.11
C ALA A 410 -10.23 -14.14 -10.23
N PHE A 411 -9.19 -14.95 -9.99
CA PHE A 411 -8.21 -15.29 -11.02
C PHE A 411 -8.76 -16.25 -12.07
N LYS A 412 -9.64 -17.19 -11.71
CA LYS A 412 -10.33 -18.08 -12.67
C LYS A 412 -11.23 -17.35 -13.66
N HIS A 413 -11.65 -16.12 -13.33
CA HIS A 413 -12.41 -15.28 -14.27
C HIS A 413 -11.53 -14.62 -15.34
N LEU A 414 -10.19 -14.64 -15.19
CA LEU A 414 -9.28 -14.07 -16.17
C LEU A 414 -9.07 -15.02 -17.35
N SER A 415 -8.80 -14.45 -18.53
CA SER A 415 -8.42 -15.26 -19.70
C SER A 415 -7.07 -15.97 -19.49
N PRO A 416 -6.86 -17.15 -20.11
CA PRO A 416 -5.58 -17.87 -20.05
C PRO A 416 -4.37 -17.01 -20.46
N ASP A 417 -4.54 -16.14 -21.46
CA ASP A 417 -3.50 -15.20 -21.90
C ASP A 417 -3.16 -14.18 -20.80
N THR A 418 -4.17 -13.68 -20.08
CA THR A 418 -3.97 -12.75 -18.97
C THR A 418 -3.25 -13.44 -17.80
N LEU A 419 -3.64 -14.67 -17.45
CA LEU A 419 -2.97 -15.45 -16.41
C LEU A 419 -1.51 -15.74 -16.75
N SER A 420 -1.23 -16.13 -17.99
CA SER A 420 0.13 -16.35 -18.49
C SER A 420 0.95 -15.07 -18.42
N ALA A 421 0.39 -13.93 -18.82
CA ALA A 421 1.07 -12.64 -18.74
C ALA A 421 1.35 -12.22 -17.28
N VAL A 422 0.47 -12.54 -16.32
CA VAL A 422 0.74 -12.32 -14.89
C VAL A 422 1.89 -13.21 -14.43
N ARG A 423 1.85 -14.51 -14.73
CA ARG A 423 2.93 -15.44 -14.42
C ARG A 423 4.27 -14.92 -14.93
N ASP A 424 4.32 -14.52 -16.20
CA ASP A 424 5.55 -14.07 -16.85
C ASP A 424 6.06 -12.75 -16.26
N LYS A 425 5.16 -11.79 -15.97
CA LYS A 425 5.54 -10.51 -15.36
C LYS A 425 6.16 -10.68 -13.97
N PHE A 426 5.67 -11.63 -13.17
CA PHE A 426 6.12 -11.86 -11.80
C PHE A 426 7.07 -13.08 -11.67
N MET A 427 7.51 -13.68 -12.79
CA MET A 427 8.33 -14.90 -12.82
C MET A 427 9.55 -14.84 -11.90
N MET A 428 10.28 -13.72 -11.91
CA MET A 428 11.45 -13.55 -11.07
C MET A 428 11.11 -13.54 -9.57
N ASP A 429 9.97 -12.98 -9.17
CA ASP A 429 9.53 -13.01 -7.76
C ASP A 429 9.17 -14.45 -7.34
N PHE A 430 8.50 -15.21 -8.21
CA PHE A 430 8.20 -16.63 -7.95
C PHE A 430 9.50 -17.42 -7.72
N GLN A 431 10.50 -17.23 -8.58
CA GLN A 431 11.80 -17.89 -8.48
C GLN A 431 12.61 -17.47 -7.26
N LEU A 432 12.71 -16.17 -6.99
CA LEU A 432 13.48 -15.63 -5.86
C LEU A 432 12.91 -16.12 -4.51
N PHE A 433 11.59 -16.08 -4.36
CA PHE A 433 10.95 -16.30 -3.07
C PHE A 433 10.35 -17.71 -2.93
N GLY A 434 10.38 -18.52 -3.99
CA GLY A 434 9.89 -19.89 -3.98
C GLY A 434 8.39 -19.96 -3.80
N TYR A 435 7.67 -19.20 -4.61
CA TYR A 435 6.22 -19.31 -4.78
C TYR A 435 5.94 -20.11 -6.06
N ASP A 436 4.80 -20.79 -6.12
CA ASP A 436 4.39 -21.54 -7.30
C ASP A 436 3.92 -20.57 -8.41
N PRO A 437 4.55 -20.55 -9.60
CA PRO A 437 4.09 -19.73 -10.71
C PRO A 437 2.82 -20.27 -11.38
N GLU A 438 2.45 -21.54 -11.16
CA GLU A 438 1.28 -22.19 -11.77
C GLU A 438 0.48 -22.99 -10.73
N PRO A 439 -0.02 -22.33 -9.67
CA PRO A 439 -0.74 -23.02 -8.61
C PRO A 439 -1.96 -23.76 -9.21
N PRO A 440 -2.12 -25.08 -8.97
CA PRO A 440 -3.14 -25.88 -9.63
C PRO A 440 -4.55 -25.32 -9.44
N GLU A 441 -4.87 -24.76 -8.29
CA GLU A 441 -6.20 -24.21 -8.06
C GLU A 441 -6.52 -22.98 -8.93
N ILE A 442 -5.53 -22.28 -9.50
CA ILE A 442 -5.75 -21.16 -10.43
C ILE A 442 -5.69 -21.65 -11.89
N PHE A 443 -4.80 -22.60 -12.20
CA PHE A 443 -4.49 -23.02 -13.58
C PHE A 443 -5.15 -24.32 -14.04
N ALA A 444 -5.87 -25.03 -13.16
CA ALA A 444 -6.59 -26.27 -13.48
C ALA A 444 -7.96 -26.06 -14.15
#